data_AF-A0A6A6WNK9-F1
#
_entry.id   AF-A0A6A6WNK9-F1
#
_cell.length_a   1.000
_cell.length_b   1.000
_cell.length_c   1.000
_cell.angle_alpha   90.00
_cell.angle_beta   90.00
_cell.angle_gamma   90.00
#
_symmetry.space_group_name_H-M   'P 1'
#
loop_
_entity.id
_entity.type
_entity.pdbx_description
1 polymer ?
#
loop_
_entity_poly.entity_id
_entity_poly.type
_entity_poly.pdbx_seq_one_letter_code
_entity_poly.pdbx_strand_id
1 'polypeptide(L)' 'FKALALGADFVQLGRPILWGLAHGGEQGVRHVLKSLLAEFEITVGLAGCAKLADVNATYLAETRG' A
#
# COMPACT_ATOMS: atom_id res chain seq x y z
N PHE A 1 0.70 -1.00 -3.97
CA PHE A 1 1.34 -1.24 -5.29
C PHE A 1 0.35 -1.73 -6.34
N LYS A 2 -0.11 -2.99 -6.30
CA LYS A 2 -0.96 -3.58 -7.36
C LYS A 2 -2.21 -2.76 -7.72
N ALA A 3 -2.96 -2.28 -6.72
CA ALA A 3 -4.15 -1.46 -6.98
C ALA A 3 -3.84 -0.19 -7.77
N LEU A 4 -2.75 0.51 -7.44
CA LEU A 4 -2.30 1.69 -8.18
C LEU A 4 -1.81 1.32 -9.58
N ALA A 5 -1.06 0.22 -9.70
CA ALA A 5 -0.61 -0.30 -11.00
C ALA A 5 -1.77 -0.69 -11.93
N LEU A 6 -2.91 -1.08 -11.37
CA LEU A 6 -4.17 -1.34 -12.08
C LEU A 6 -4.98 -0.07 -12.39
N GLY A 7 -4.50 1.11 -12.03
CA GLY A 7 -5.12 2.40 -12.35
C GLY A 7 -5.95 3.04 -11.24
N ALA A 8 -5.85 2.58 -9.99
CA ALA A 8 -6.47 3.29 -8.87
C ALA A 8 -5.72 4.59 -8.55
N ASP A 9 -6.45 5.69 -8.31
CA ASP A 9 -5.85 6.94 -7.82
C ASP A 9 -5.52 6.86 -6.32
N PHE A 10 -6.35 6.14 -5.55
CA PHE A 10 -6.23 6.00 -4.09
C PHE A 10 -6.67 4.62 -3.61
N VAL A 11 -6.18 4.20 -2.45
CA VAL A 11 -6.57 2.94 -1.77
C VAL A 11 -7.01 3.24 -0.35
N GLN A 12 -8.26 2.94 -0.03
CA GLN A 12 -8.82 3.14 1.31
C GLN A 12 -8.64 1.91 2.19
N LEU A 13 -8.45 2.13 3.49
CA LEU A 13 -8.22 1.09 4.48
C LEU A 13 -9.40 0.98 5.43
N GLY A 14 -10.01 -0.21 5.52
CA GLY A 14 -11.10 -0.51 6.44
C GLY A 14 -10.62 -1.18 7.72
N ARG A 15 -10.75 -2.52 7.77
CA ARG A 15 -10.44 -3.33 8.96
C ARG A 15 -9.08 -3.05 9.63
N PRO A 16 -7.96 -2.85 8.91
CA PRO A 16 -6.69 -2.56 9.56
C PRO A 16 -6.72 -1.31 10.47
N ILE A 17 -7.49 -0.29 10.08
CA ILE A 17 -7.67 0.92 10.90
C ILE A 17 -8.41 0.59 12.19
N LEU A 18 -9.47 -0.23 12.11
CA LEU A 18 -10.24 -0.66 13.27
C LEU A 18 -9.41 -1.53 14.23
N TRP A 19 -8.54 -2.38 13.71
CA TRP A 19 -7.63 -3.19 14.53
C TRP A 19 -6.59 -2.34 15.26
N GLY A 20 -5.97 -1.37 14.56
CA GLY A 20 -5.07 -0.41 15.18
C GLY A 20 -5.78 0.38 16.29
N LEU A 21 -7.00 0.83 16.03
CA LEU A 21 -7.82 1.54 17.00
C LEU A 21 -8.11 0.69 18.24
N ALA A 22 -8.53 -0.56 18.05
CA ALA A 22 -8.82 -1.48 19.14
C ALA A 22 -7.57 -1.87 19.96
N HIS A 23 -6.41 -1.95 19.31
CA HIS A 23 -5.16 -2.37 19.96
C HIS A 23 -4.48 -1.25 20.77
N GLY A 24 -4.49 -0.01 20.25
CA GLY A 24 -3.68 1.07 20.83
C GLY A 24 -4.26 2.47 20.64
N GLY A 25 -5.57 2.57 20.42
CA GLY A 25 -6.24 3.85 20.17
C GLY A 25 -5.65 4.57 18.94
N GLU A 26 -5.49 5.89 19.06
CA GLU A 26 -4.87 6.71 18.01
C GLU A 26 -3.47 6.23 17.63
N GLN A 27 -2.65 5.84 18.62
CA GLN A 27 -1.27 5.40 18.36
C GLN A 27 -1.23 4.09 17.58
N GLY A 28 -2.18 3.18 17.85
CA GLY A 28 -2.31 1.94 17.08
C GLY A 28 -2.75 2.21 15.63
N VAL A 29 -3.68 3.14 15.40
CA VAL A 29 -4.04 3.59 14.03
C VAL A 29 -2.83 4.19 13.31
N ARG A 30 -2.10 5.08 13.99
CA ARG A 30 -0.89 5.72 13.45
C ARG A 30 0.19 4.70 13.11
N HIS A 31 0.35 3.67 13.94
CA HIS A 31 1.28 2.59 13.68
C HIS A 31 0.89 1.81 12.42
N VAL A 32 -0.37 1.39 12.28
CA VAL A 32 -0.85 0.67 11.08
C VAL A 32 -0.61 1.48 9.82
N LEU A 33 -0.95 2.77 9.82
CA LEU A 33 -0.73 3.65 8.66
C LEU A 33 0.75 3.77 8.29
N LYS A 34 1.63 3.96 9.27
CA LYS A 34 3.08 4.05 9.03
C LYS A 34 3.66 2.75 8.51
N SER A 35 3.25 1.61 9.07
CA SER A 35 3.73 0.30 8.62
C SER A 35 3.34 0.03 7.17
N LEU A 36 2.08 0.28 6.80
CA LEU A 36 1.61 0.12 5.42
C LEU A 36 2.33 1.07 4.45
N LEU A 37 2.58 2.31 4.86
CA LEU A 37 3.31 3.27 4.03
C LEU A 37 4.77 2.83 3.84
N ALA A 38 5.45 2.38 4.90
CA ALA A 38 6.82 1.90 4.82
C ALA A 38 6.96 0.67 3.92
N GLU A 39 6.06 -0.32 4.06
CA GLU A 39 6.02 -1.49 3.16
C GLU A 39 5.78 -1.09 1.70
N PHE A 40 4.92 -0.09 1.48
CA PHE A 40 4.65 0.42 0.15
C PHE A 40 5.86 1.15 -0.45
N GLU A 41 6.54 2.00 0.31
CA GLU A 41 7.78 2.67 -0.10
C GLU A 41 8.88 1.66 -0.48
N ILE A 42 9.07 0.62 0.35
CA ILE A 42 9.99 -0.49 0.05
C ILE A 42 9.61 -1.15 -1.27
N THR A 43 8.33 -1.46 -1.47
CA THR A 43 7.85 -2.12 -2.69
C THR A 43 8.09 -1.26 -3.94
N VAL A 44 7.78 0.04 -3.88
CA VAL A 44 7.99 0.99 -4.99
C VAL A 44 9.48 1.13 -5.31
N GLY A 45 10.34 1.23 -4.28
CA GLY A 45 11.79 1.30 -4.46
C GLY A 45 12.38 0.03 -5.09
N LEU A 46 11.94 -1.16 -4.62
CA LEU A 46 12.38 -2.43 -5.20
C LEU A 46 11.87 -2.66 -6.62
N ALA A 47 10.71 -2.09 -6.97
CA ALA A 47 10.19 -2.09 -8.34
C ALA A 47 10.93 -1.11 -9.27
N GLY A 48 11.89 -0.32 -8.77
CA GLY A 48 12.62 0.67 -9.57
C GLY A 48 11.79 1.90 -9.95
N CYS A 49 10.68 2.15 -9.26
CA CYS A 49 9.85 3.34 -9.47
C CYS A 49 10.40 4.50 -8.64
N ALA A 50 10.79 5.61 -9.28
CA ALA A 50 11.31 6.79 -8.59
C ALA A 50 10.20 7.72 -8.09
N LYS A 51 9.03 7.66 -8.73
CA LYS A 51 7.83 8.43 -8.39
C LYS A 51 6.60 7.54 -8.51
N LEU A 52 5.53 7.89 -7.79
CA LEU A 52 4.27 7.14 -7.83
C LEU A 52 3.67 7.05 -9.24
N ALA A 53 3.88 8.08 -10.06
CA ALA A 53 3.44 8.09 -11.46
C ALA A 53 4.15 7.05 -12.34
N ASP A 54 5.26 6.46 -11.88
CA ASP A 54 5.92 5.37 -12.61
C ASP A 54 5.17 4.04 -12.42
N VAL A 55 4.39 3.89 -11.35
CA VAL A 55 3.68 2.65 -11.04
C VAL A 55 2.54 2.43 -12.03
N ASN A 56 2.66 1.40 -12.87
CA ASN A 56 1.69 1.08 -13.91
C ASN A 56 1.61 -0.44 -14.18
N ALA A 57 0.74 -0.84 -15.11
CA ALA A 57 0.43 -2.25 -15.36
C ALA A 57 1.62 -3.09 -15.88
N THR A 58 2.70 -2.49 -16.41
CA THR A 58 3.88 -3.24 -16.90
C THR A 58 4.63 -3.99 -15.80
N TYR A 59 4.44 -3.59 -14.53
CA TYR A 59 5.01 -4.26 -13.37
C TYR A 59 4.19 -5.46 -12.88
N LEU A 60 3.06 -5.77 -13.53
CA LEU A 60 2.17 -6.85 -13.14
C LEU A 60 2.43 -8.09 -14.02
N ALA A 61 2.68 -9.22 -13.38
CA ALA A 61 2.69 -10.51 -14.05
C ALA A 61 1.28 -11.12 -14.07
N GLU A 62 0.94 -11.84 -15.13
CA GLU A 62 -0.29 -12.63 -15.18
C GLU A 62 -0.25 -13.73 -14.10
N THR A 63 -1.36 -13.86 -13.37
CA THR A 63 -1.52 -14.97 -12.44
C THR A 63 -2.16 -16.12 -13.21
N ARG A 64 -1.50 -17.27 -13.27
CA ARG A 64 -2.14 -18.50 -13.79
C ARG A 64 -3.28 -18.88 -12.85
N GLY A 65 -4.50 -18.89 -13.39
CA GLY A 65 -5.68 -19.44 -12.72
C GLY A 65 -5.67 -20.96 -12.70
#